data_AF-A0A6G8C3J6-F1
#
_entry.id   AF-A0A6G8C3J6-F1
#
_cell.length_a   1.000
_cell.length_b   1.000
_cell.length_c   1.000
_cell.angle_alpha   90.00
_cell.angle_beta   90.00
_cell.angle_gamma   90.00
#
_symmetry.space_group_name_H-M   'P 1'
#
loop_
_entity.id
_entity.type
_entity.pdbx_description
1 polymer ?
#
loop_
_entity_poly.entity_id
_entity_poly.type
_entity_poly.pdbx_seq_one_letter_code
_entity_poly.pdbx_strand_id
1 'polypeptide(L)'
;MIIALTACTPESHPFGSQSISYPGDEQISSALEAQLVNDPHSAAARELIQSLGGDKGKLRYTIHRVISRGGGSFEAHYDAVLVMGQPGEQSLQALYARMIPDDEKAKLPDASLAAYSGWLNKHAETLKKNSAQQAQGQALSDTLASLTKCYGEAKPGSEVVVMNGLGALLLPERRGLYAEKLAMPNTEIRCLPA
;
A
#
# COMPACT_ATOMS: atom_id res chain seq x y z
N MET A 1 9.08 29.14 70.66
CA MET A 1 8.74 29.66 69.32
C MET A 1 9.33 28.66 68.32
N ILE A 2 8.49 27.75 67.81
CA ILE A 2 8.91 26.65 66.92
C ILE A 2 8.26 26.94 65.56
N ILE A 3 9.10 27.15 64.56
CA ILE A 3 8.68 27.34 63.17
C ILE A 3 8.39 25.96 62.60
N ALA A 4 7.12 25.61 62.46
CA ALA A 4 6.70 24.40 61.77
C ALA A 4 6.80 24.65 60.25
N LEU A 5 7.79 24.04 59.60
CA LEU A 5 7.84 23.90 58.15
C LEU A 5 6.70 22.97 57.74
N THR A 6 5.62 23.53 57.20
CA THR A 6 4.61 22.76 56.48
C THR A 6 5.27 22.19 55.23
N ALA A 7 5.57 20.89 55.28
CA ALA A 7 5.98 20.13 54.11
C ALA A 7 4.94 20.32 53.00
N CYS A 8 5.40 20.63 51.80
CA CYS A 8 4.62 20.43 50.59
C CYS A 8 4.23 18.95 50.55
N THR A 9 2.99 18.63 50.92
CA THR A 9 2.38 17.39 50.45
C THR A 9 2.47 17.43 48.94
N PRO A 10 3.08 16.43 48.27
CA PRO A 10 2.80 16.26 46.86
C PRO A 10 1.29 16.05 46.82
N GLU A 11 0.56 17.05 46.32
CA GLU A 11 -0.75 16.76 45.75
C GLU A 11 -0.47 15.60 44.82
N SER A 12 -0.98 14.45 45.24
CA SER A 12 -1.13 13.27 44.43
C SER A 12 -2.01 13.80 43.32
N HIS A 13 -1.37 14.34 42.28
CA HIS A 13 -2.02 14.68 41.05
C HIS A 13 -2.70 13.36 40.71
N PRO A 14 -4.05 13.30 40.73
CA PRO A 14 -4.65 12.22 40.02
C PRO A 14 -4.14 12.50 38.61
N PHE A 15 -3.20 11.67 38.13
CA PHE A 15 -3.15 11.40 36.71
C PHE A 15 -4.56 10.96 36.42
N GLY A 16 -5.40 11.93 36.08
CA GLY A 16 -6.77 11.70 35.70
C GLY A 16 -6.63 10.64 34.65
N SER A 17 -7.16 9.46 34.94
CA SER A 17 -7.36 8.41 33.98
C SER A 17 -8.38 8.92 32.97
N GLN A 18 -8.04 9.97 32.22
CA GLN A 18 -8.69 10.27 30.97
C GLN A 18 -8.29 9.11 30.07
N SER A 19 -9.16 8.11 30.04
CA SER A 19 -9.05 6.98 29.14
C SER A 19 -8.93 7.53 27.73
N ILE A 20 -7.77 7.35 27.11
CA ILE A 20 -7.57 7.70 25.71
C ILE A 20 -8.52 6.82 24.89
N SER A 21 -9.49 7.45 24.22
CA SER A 21 -10.37 6.75 23.28
C SER A 21 -9.66 6.64 21.95
N TYR A 22 -9.16 5.45 21.63
CA TYR A 22 -8.52 5.18 20.34
C TYR A 22 -9.56 5.09 19.23
N PRO A 23 -9.25 5.55 18.01
CA PRO A 23 -10.11 5.32 16.85
C PRO A 23 -10.13 3.84 16.50
N GLY A 24 -11.28 3.35 16.06
CA GLY A 24 -11.42 1.97 15.59
C GLY A 24 -10.89 1.80 14.16
N ASP A 25 -10.52 0.57 13.80
CA ASP A 25 -9.93 0.23 12.49
C ASP A 25 -10.76 0.70 11.29
N GLU A 26 -12.09 0.65 11.40
CA GLU A 26 -13.00 1.16 10.35
C GLU A 26 -12.89 2.68 10.17
N GLN A 27 -12.75 3.44 11.26
CA GLN A 27 -12.57 4.90 11.20
C GLN A 27 -11.21 5.25 10.59
N ILE A 28 -10.18 4.49 10.94
CA ILE A 28 -8.82 4.65 10.41
C ILE A 28 -8.82 4.31 8.92
N SER A 29 -9.39 3.16 8.55
CA SER A 29 -9.45 2.69 7.16
C SER A 29 -10.23 3.67 6.27
N SER A 30 -11.35 4.20 6.76
CA SER A 30 -12.12 5.22 6.06
C SER A 30 -11.32 6.52 5.84
N ALA A 31 -10.54 6.96 6.83
CA ALA A 31 -9.69 8.14 6.69
C ALA A 31 -8.54 7.91 5.69
N LEU A 32 -7.92 6.73 5.71
CA LEU A 32 -6.88 6.33 4.76
C LEU A 32 -7.42 6.24 3.31
N GLU A 33 -8.60 5.66 3.14
CA GLU A 33 -9.28 5.59 1.85
C GLU A 33 -9.65 6.98 1.34
N ALA A 34 -10.23 7.83 2.20
CA ALA A 34 -10.56 9.21 1.85
C ALA A 34 -9.31 9.98 1.44
N GLN A 35 -8.18 9.79 2.13
CA GLN A 35 -6.92 10.41 1.73
C GLN A 35 -6.46 9.94 0.35
N LEU A 36 -6.51 8.63 0.08
CA LEU A 36 -6.15 8.08 -1.23
C LEU A 36 -7.04 8.65 -2.36
N VAL A 37 -8.34 8.85 -2.11
CA VAL A 37 -9.29 9.39 -3.09
C VAL A 37 -9.11 10.89 -3.31
N ASN A 38 -8.84 11.65 -2.25
CA ASN A 38 -8.77 13.10 -2.31
C ASN A 38 -7.38 13.64 -2.67
N ASP A 39 -6.32 12.84 -2.49
CA ASP A 39 -4.96 13.23 -2.86
C ASP A 39 -4.80 13.31 -4.40
N PRO A 40 -4.44 14.49 -4.96
CA PRO A 40 -4.15 14.65 -6.39
C PRO A 40 -2.99 13.78 -6.87
N HIS A 41 -2.01 13.50 -6.00
CA HIS A 41 -0.81 12.71 -6.33
C HIS A 41 -1.08 11.20 -6.32
N SER A 42 -2.25 10.77 -5.84
CA SER A 42 -2.63 9.36 -5.76
C SER A 42 -3.31 8.84 -7.03
N ALA A 43 -3.42 9.63 -8.11
CA ALA A 43 -4.08 9.21 -9.35
C ALA A 43 -3.48 7.94 -9.95
N ALA A 44 -2.15 7.85 -10.05
CA ALA A 44 -1.46 6.67 -10.58
C ALA A 44 -1.67 5.43 -9.68
N ALA A 45 -1.70 5.62 -8.35
CA ALA A 45 -1.98 4.53 -7.43
C ALA A 45 -3.41 4.00 -7.62
N ARG A 46 -4.40 4.88 -7.79
CA ARG A 46 -5.80 4.50 -8.07
C ARG A 46 -5.94 3.74 -9.39
N GLU A 47 -5.27 4.19 -10.43
CA GLU A 47 -5.25 3.47 -11.72
C GLU A 47 -4.61 2.08 -11.58
N LEU A 48 -3.51 1.98 -10.85
CA LEU A 48 -2.83 0.71 -10.61
C LEU A 48 -3.70 -0.28 -9.84
N ILE A 49 -4.42 0.20 -8.81
CA ILE A 49 -5.40 -0.59 -8.06
C ILE A 49 -6.51 -1.13 -8.98
N GLN A 50 -7.03 -0.31 -9.88
CA GLN A 50 -8.03 -0.75 -10.85
C GLN A 50 -7.45 -1.74 -11.86
N SER A 51 -6.23 -1.53 -12.36
CA SER A 51 -5.60 -2.44 -13.31
C SER A 51 -5.28 -3.80 -12.70
N LEU A 52 -4.81 -3.84 -11.45
CA LEU A 52 -4.43 -5.06 -10.75
C LEU A 52 -5.63 -5.76 -10.09
N GLY A 53 -6.56 -4.98 -9.53
CA GLY A 53 -7.71 -5.51 -8.81
C GLY A 53 -8.95 -5.74 -9.69
N GLY A 54 -8.99 -5.17 -10.90
CA GLY A 54 -10.19 -5.12 -11.74
C GLY A 54 -11.22 -4.10 -11.24
N ASP A 55 -12.36 -4.02 -11.91
CA ASP A 55 -13.42 -3.03 -11.63
C ASP A 55 -13.98 -3.10 -10.18
N LYS A 56 -13.90 -4.28 -9.56
CA LYS A 56 -14.33 -4.52 -8.17
C LYS A 56 -13.15 -4.58 -7.18
N GLY A 57 -11.94 -4.37 -7.68
CA GLY A 57 -10.74 -4.34 -6.86
C GLY A 57 -10.71 -3.14 -5.94
N LYS A 58 -10.25 -3.34 -4.70
CA LYS A 58 -10.15 -2.25 -3.72
C LYS A 58 -8.96 -2.45 -2.80
N LEU A 59 -8.43 -1.36 -2.27
CA LEU A 59 -7.50 -1.43 -1.15
C LEU A 59 -8.25 -1.63 0.15
N ARG A 60 -7.66 -2.43 1.03
CA ARG A 60 -7.99 -2.58 2.43
C ARG A 60 -6.74 -2.32 3.25
N TYR A 61 -6.90 -1.79 4.44
CA TYR A 61 -5.80 -1.48 5.34
C TYR A 61 -5.83 -2.45 6.52
N THR A 62 -4.71 -3.13 6.76
CA THR A 62 -4.55 -3.97 7.94
C THR A 62 -3.86 -3.13 9.01
N ILE A 63 -4.61 -2.67 10.00
CA ILE A 63 -4.07 -1.83 11.08
C ILE A 63 -3.39 -2.72 12.13
N HIS A 64 -2.11 -2.45 12.39
CA HIS A 64 -1.29 -3.24 13.33
C HIS A 64 -1.12 -2.56 14.68
N ARG A 65 -1.03 -1.24 14.68
CA ARG A 65 -0.76 -0.46 15.89
C ARG A 65 -1.31 0.95 15.76
N VAL A 66 -1.85 1.46 16.85
CA VAL A 66 -2.27 2.86 16.99
C VAL A 66 -1.60 3.46 18.23
N ILE A 67 -0.87 4.56 18.04
CA ILE A 67 -0.09 5.23 19.09
C ILE A 67 -0.67 6.62 19.33
N SER A 68 -0.97 6.97 20.58
CA SER A 68 -1.39 8.34 20.90
C SER A 68 -0.18 9.28 20.87
N ARG A 69 -0.33 10.43 20.19
CA ARG A 69 0.71 11.46 20.07
C ARG A 69 0.42 12.69 20.94
N GLY A 70 -0.65 12.66 21.75
CA GLY A 70 -1.12 13.82 22.50
C GLY A 70 -1.97 14.76 21.64
N GLY A 71 -2.69 15.70 22.28
CA GLY A 71 -3.55 16.66 21.56
C GLY A 71 -4.68 16.04 20.73
N GLY A 72 -5.09 14.81 21.03
CA GLY A 72 -6.12 14.08 20.28
C GLY A 72 -5.66 13.47 18.95
N SER A 73 -4.35 13.53 18.65
CA SER A 73 -3.77 12.93 17.45
C SER A 73 -3.25 11.51 17.70
N PHE A 74 -3.27 10.69 16.66
CA PHE A 74 -2.82 9.30 16.72
C PHE A 74 -1.89 8.99 15.55
N GLU A 75 -1.03 8.00 15.71
CA GLU A 75 -0.25 7.44 14.62
C GLU A 75 -0.69 5.99 14.40
N ALA A 76 -1.11 5.67 13.19
CA ALA A 76 -1.46 4.32 12.78
C ALA A 76 -0.33 3.69 11.98
N HIS A 77 0.03 2.46 12.32
CA HIS A 77 0.94 1.60 11.57
C HIS A 77 0.10 0.54 10.88
N TYR A 78 0.25 0.36 9.57
CA TYR A 78 -0.63 -0.48 8.79
C TYR A 78 0.05 -1.04 7.54
N ASP A 79 -0.55 -2.08 6.96
CA ASP A 79 -0.22 -2.55 5.61
C ASP A 79 -1.36 -2.21 4.64
N ALA A 80 -1.03 -2.07 3.36
CA ALA A 80 -2.01 -1.94 2.29
C ALA A 80 -2.17 -3.27 1.56
N VAL A 81 -3.42 -3.72 1.45
CA VAL A 81 -3.81 -5.00 0.88
C VAL A 81 -4.76 -4.77 -0.27
N LEU A 82 -4.44 -5.28 -1.45
CA LEU A 82 -5.34 -5.29 -2.59
C LEU A 82 -6.29 -6.49 -2.47
N VAL A 83 -7.58 -6.21 -2.33
CA VAL A 83 -8.64 -7.21 -2.44
C VAL A 83 -8.98 -7.36 -3.92
N MET A 84 -8.77 -8.55 -4.45
CA MET A 84 -8.94 -8.84 -5.87
C MET A 84 -10.42 -8.85 -6.26
N GLY A 85 -10.79 -8.11 -7.29
CA GLY A 85 -12.13 -8.13 -7.88
C GLY A 85 -12.29 -9.13 -9.03
N GLN A 86 -11.18 -9.65 -9.55
CA GLN A 86 -11.10 -10.58 -10.68
C GLN A 86 -9.98 -11.62 -10.47
N PRO A 87 -9.92 -12.69 -11.27
CA PRO A 87 -8.81 -13.65 -11.22
C PRO A 87 -7.47 -12.96 -11.53
N GLY A 88 -6.42 -13.32 -10.81
CA GLY A 88 -5.13 -12.66 -10.96
C GLY A 88 -4.46 -12.92 -12.31
N GLU A 89 -4.73 -14.04 -12.97
CA GLU A 89 -4.32 -14.26 -14.37
C GLU A 89 -4.85 -13.16 -15.31
N GLN A 90 -6.11 -12.76 -15.13
CA GLN A 90 -6.73 -11.68 -15.92
C GLN A 90 -6.06 -10.33 -15.61
N SER A 91 -5.75 -10.07 -14.34
CA SER A 91 -5.01 -8.88 -13.93
C SER A 91 -3.60 -8.81 -14.53
N LEU A 92 -2.86 -9.92 -14.48
CA LEU A 92 -1.53 -10.02 -15.08
C LEU A 92 -1.58 -9.86 -16.59
N GLN A 93 -2.57 -10.46 -17.26
CA GLN A 93 -2.74 -10.32 -18.71
C GLN A 93 -2.97 -8.86 -19.09
N ALA A 94 -3.86 -8.16 -18.38
CA ALA A 94 -4.15 -6.76 -18.62
C ALA A 94 -2.94 -5.86 -18.35
N LEU A 95 -2.20 -6.11 -17.27
CA LEU A 95 -0.98 -5.37 -16.94
C LEU A 95 0.11 -5.58 -17.99
N TYR A 96 0.40 -6.83 -18.35
CA TYR A 96 1.44 -7.16 -19.32
C TYR A 96 1.10 -6.60 -20.71
N ALA A 97 -0.17 -6.60 -21.11
CA ALA A 97 -0.60 -5.98 -22.36
C ALA A 97 -0.28 -4.48 -22.44
N ARG A 98 -0.24 -3.76 -21.31
CA ARG A 98 0.13 -2.34 -21.23
C ARG A 98 1.65 -2.10 -21.24
N MET A 99 2.43 -3.10 -20.83
CA MET A 99 3.90 -3.02 -20.83
C MET A 99 4.52 -3.27 -22.22
N ILE A 100 3.77 -3.88 -23.13
CA ILE A 100 4.21 -4.19 -24.49
C ILE A 100 3.80 -3.06 -25.43
N PRO A 101 4.73 -2.49 -26.22
CA PRO A 101 4.41 -1.50 -27.25
C PRO A 101 3.32 -2.01 -28.21
N ASP A 102 2.41 -1.14 -28.65
CA ASP A 102 1.27 -1.54 -29.48
C ASP A 102 1.67 -2.21 -30.79
N ASP A 103 2.77 -1.77 -31.40
CA ASP A 103 3.30 -2.35 -32.63
C ASP A 103 3.85 -3.77 -32.43
N GLU A 104 4.47 -4.03 -31.28
CA GLU A 104 4.95 -5.36 -30.89
C GLU A 104 3.80 -6.29 -30.50
N LYS A 105 2.82 -5.75 -29.77
CA LYS A 105 1.63 -6.49 -29.35
C LYS A 105 0.82 -7.01 -30.55
N ALA A 106 0.71 -6.24 -31.63
CA ALA A 106 0.04 -6.64 -32.86
C ALA A 106 0.74 -7.81 -33.60
N LYS A 107 2.02 -8.07 -33.31
CA LYS A 107 2.81 -9.17 -33.89
C LYS A 107 2.70 -10.47 -33.09
N LEU A 108 2.04 -10.44 -31.93
CA LEU A 108 1.90 -11.61 -31.07
C LEU A 108 0.84 -12.59 -31.60
N PRO A 109 1.02 -13.91 -31.37
CA PRO A 109 0.15 -14.94 -31.93
C PRO A 109 -1.29 -14.84 -31.41
N ASP A 110 -1.45 -14.40 -30.18
CA ASP A 110 -2.74 -14.22 -29.51
C ASP A 110 -2.60 -13.21 -28.36
N ALA A 111 -3.75 -12.79 -27.82
CA ALA A 111 -3.85 -11.85 -26.72
C ALA A 111 -3.86 -12.54 -25.34
N SER A 112 -3.13 -13.65 -25.16
CA SER A 112 -3.10 -14.40 -23.89
C SER A 112 -1.99 -13.94 -22.93
N LEU A 113 -2.16 -14.28 -21.66
CA LEU A 113 -1.12 -14.10 -20.63
C LEU A 113 0.20 -14.78 -21.01
N ALA A 114 0.13 -15.99 -21.57
CA ALA A 114 1.32 -16.75 -21.96
C ALA A 114 2.10 -16.06 -23.09
N ALA A 115 1.41 -15.53 -24.10
CA ALA A 115 2.03 -14.77 -25.19
C ALA A 115 2.71 -13.49 -24.67
N TYR A 116 2.01 -12.71 -23.82
CA TYR A 116 2.57 -11.48 -23.25
C TYR A 116 3.76 -11.75 -22.32
N SER A 117 3.64 -12.74 -21.42
CA SER A 117 4.73 -13.14 -20.54
C SER A 117 5.95 -13.63 -21.34
N GLY A 118 5.73 -14.43 -22.38
CA GLY A 118 6.80 -14.91 -23.25
C GLY A 118 7.55 -13.77 -23.95
N TRP A 119 6.84 -12.77 -24.46
CA TRP A 119 7.46 -11.59 -25.07
C TRP A 119 8.24 -10.76 -24.04
N LEU A 120 7.66 -10.48 -22.87
CA LEU A 120 8.31 -9.66 -21.84
C LEU A 120 9.58 -10.33 -21.29
N ASN A 121 9.55 -11.65 -21.09
CA ASN A 121 10.74 -12.41 -20.70
C ASN A 121 11.83 -12.34 -21.79
N LYS A 122 11.46 -12.52 -23.07
CA LYS A 122 12.42 -12.39 -24.19
C LYS A 122 12.98 -10.97 -24.32
N HIS A 123 12.17 -9.96 -24.05
CA HIS A 123 12.59 -8.57 -24.03
C HIS A 123 13.58 -8.31 -22.89
N ALA A 124 13.29 -8.81 -21.69
CA ALA A 124 14.21 -8.74 -20.55
C ALA A 124 15.56 -9.38 -20.85
N GLU A 125 15.58 -10.57 -21.47
CA GLU A 125 16.82 -11.24 -21.90
C GLU A 125 17.57 -10.48 -22.99
N THR A 126 16.86 -9.77 -23.87
CA THR A 126 17.48 -8.89 -24.86
C THR A 126 18.18 -7.70 -24.19
N LEU A 127 17.52 -7.07 -23.21
CA LEU A 127 18.09 -5.97 -22.44
C LEU A 127 19.34 -6.42 -21.65
N LYS A 128 19.33 -7.64 -21.09
CA LYS A 128 20.48 -8.21 -20.36
C LYS A 128 21.73 -8.39 -21.20
N LYS A 129 21.61 -8.57 -22.51
CA LYS A 129 22.76 -8.71 -23.43
C LYS A 129 23.49 -7.40 -23.70
N ASN A 130 22.87 -6.27 -23.42
CA ASN A 130 23.50 -4.95 -23.51
C ASN A 130 23.96 -4.52 -22.11
N SER A 131 25.27 -4.33 -21.92
CA SER A 131 25.84 -3.95 -20.62
C SER A 131 25.24 -2.65 -20.06
N ALA A 132 24.86 -1.70 -20.93
CA ALA A 132 24.21 -0.45 -20.51
C ALA A 132 22.77 -0.64 -20.00
N GLN A 133 22.10 -1.73 -20.41
CA GLN A 133 20.70 -2.01 -20.07
C GLN A 133 20.54 -3.26 -19.21
N GLN A 134 21.65 -3.88 -18.79
CA GLN A 134 21.63 -5.12 -18.05
C GLN A 134 20.82 -5.03 -16.76
N ALA A 135 20.96 -3.92 -16.03
CA ALA A 135 20.19 -3.66 -14.82
C ALA A 135 18.68 -3.54 -15.10
N GLN A 136 18.30 -2.92 -16.22
CA GLN A 136 16.89 -2.78 -16.62
C GLN A 136 16.28 -4.14 -17.00
N GLY A 137 17.03 -4.96 -17.75
CA GLY A 137 16.61 -6.32 -18.08
C GLY A 137 16.46 -7.22 -16.85
N GLN A 138 17.36 -7.07 -15.86
CA GLN A 138 17.24 -7.77 -14.59
C GLN A 138 16.02 -7.30 -13.79
N ALA A 139 15.82 -5.99 -13.64
CA ALA A 139 14.67 -5.43 -12.93
C ALA A 139 13.33 -5.86 -13.54
N LEU A 140 13.24 -5.91 -14.88
CA LEU A 140 12.04 -6.42 -15.57
C LEU A 140 11.79 -7.90 -15.24
N SER A 141 12.85 -8.73 -15.25
CA SER A 141 12.72 -10.16 -14.91
C SER A 141 12.24 -10.36 -13.48
N ASP A 142 12.81 -9.61 -12.54
CA ASP A 142 12.46 -9.68 -11.12
C ASP A 142 11.02 -9.19 -10.89
N THR A 143 10.59 -8.16 -11.63
CA THR A 143 9.22 -7.66 -11.62
C THR A 143 8.24 -8.73 -12.11
N LEU A 144 8.49 -9.36 -13.26
CA LEU A 144 7.63 -10.42 -13.79
C LEU A 144 7.52 -11.62 -12.83
N ALA A 145 8.65 -12.04 -12.24
CA ALA A 145 8.69 -13.13 -11.27
C ALA A 145 7.88 -12.79 -10.01
N SER A 146 8.03 -11.57 -9.50
CA SER A 146 7.33 -11.10 -8.30
C SER A 146 5.82 -10.98 -8.55
N LEU A 147 5.41 -10.39 -9.67
CA LEU A 147 4.00 -10.26 -10.05
C LEU A 147 3.34 -11.63 -10.26
N THR A 148 4.03 -12.56 -10.92
CA THR A 148 3.52 -13.93 -11.11
C THR A 148 3.34 -14.63 -9.76
N LYS A 149 4.31 -14.50 -8.85
CA LYS A 149 4.20 -15.05 -7.49
C LYS A 149 3.06 -14.44 -6.68
N CYS A 150 2.84 -13.13 -6.80
CA CYS A 150 1.81 -12.42 -6.05
C CYS A 150 0.39 -12.67 -6.57
N TYR A 151 0.22 -12.71 -7.90
CA TYR A 151 -1.11 -12.68 -8.52
C TYR A 151 -1.47 -13.93 -9.31
N GLY A 152 -0.51 -14.78 -9.72
CA GLY A 152 -0.76 -15.87 -10.66
C GLY A 152 -1.91 -16.80 -10.24
N GLU A 153 -2.00 -17.12 -8.95
CA GLU A 153 -3.04 -18.00 -8.39
C GLU A 153 -4.14 -17.25 -7.61
N ALA A 154 -4.12 -15.91 -7.63
CA ALA A 154 -5.07 -15.10 -6.87
C ALA A 154 -6.49 -15.25 -7.45
N LYS A 155 -7.47 -15.51 -6.58
CA LYS A 155 -8.88 -15.62 -6.97
C LYS A 155 -9.61 -14.31 -6.67
N PRO A 156 -10.80 -14.08 -7.27
CA PRO A 156 -11.68 -13.01 -6.80
C PRO A 156 -11.93 -13.13 -5.29
N GLY A 157 -11.82 -12.02 -4.57
CA GLY A 157 -11.89 -11.93 -3.11
C GLY A 157 -10.58 -12.25 -2.38
N SER A 158 -9.55 -12.77 -3.07
CA SER A 158 -8.24 -12.97 -2.46
C SER A 158 -7.58 -11.65 -2.09
N GLU A 159 -6.75 -11.70 -1.07
CA GLU A 159 -6.03 -10.56 -0.53
C GLU A 159 -4.55 -10.66 -0.89
N VAL A 160 -4.05 -9.65 -1.59
CA VAL A 160 -2.64 -9.55 -1.97
C VAL A 160 -2.04 -8.34 -1.27
N VAL A 161 -1.03 -8.57 -0.42
CA VAL A 161 -0.38 -7.47 0.29
C VAL A 161 0.52 -6.71 -0.67
N VAL A 162 0.21 -5.44 -0.92
CA VAL A 162 0.93 -4.63 -1.91
C VAL A 162 2.04 -3.78 -1.30
N MET A 163 1.85 -3.31 -0.07
CA MET A 163 2.84 -2.53 0.68
C MET A 163 2.76 -2.86 2.17
N ASN A 164 3.92 -2.94 2.81
CA ASN A 164 4.05 -3.20 4.24
C ASN A 164 4.66 -2.02 4.99
N GLY A 165 4.38 -1.96 6.29
CA GLY A 165 5.08 -1.07 7.22
C GLY A 165 4.77 0.41 6.97
N LEU A 166 3.57 0.71 6.48
CA LEU A 166 3.09 2.07 6.26
C LEU A 166 2.73 2.74 7.58
N GLY A 167 2.74 4.07 7.56
CA GLY A 167 2.39 4.90 8.70
C GLY A 167 1.51 6.07 8.27
N ALA A 168 0.60 6.48 9.15
CA ALA A 168 -0.17 7.70 8.98
C ALA A 168 -0.36 8.42 10.32
N LEU A 169 -0.28 9.75 10.29
CA LEU A 169 -0.74 10.61 11.37
C LEU A 169 -2.23 10.86 11.17
N LEU A 170 -3.00 10.47 12.17
CA LEU A 170 -4.44 10.66 12.26
C LEU A 170 -4.72 11.91 13.08
N LEU A 171 -5.30 12.91 12.42
CA LEU A 171 -5.68 14.17 13.02
C LEU A 171 -7.21 14.22 13.17
N PRO A 172 -7.73 14.66 14.32
CA PRO A 172 -9.16 14.86 14.47
C PRO A 172 -9.63 16.02 13.59
N GLU A 173 -10.72 15.80 12.86
CA GLU A 173 -11.41 16.81 12.06
C GLU A 173 -12.90 16.87 12.43
N ARG A 174 -13.58 17.95 12.01
CA ARG A 174 -15.00 18.17 12.32
C ARG A 174 -15.92 17.01 11.93
N ARG A 175 -15.53 16.19 10.95
CA ARG A 175 -16.33 15.08 10.41
C ARG A 175 -15.65 13.71 10.57
N GLY A 176 -14.65 13.57 11.45
CA GLY A 176 -13.99 12.30 11.68
C GLY A 176 -12.47 12.46 11.81
N LEU A 177 -11.72 11.66 11.05
CA LEU A 177 -10.27 11.67 11.05
C LEU A 177 -9.76 12.08 9.68
N TYR A 178 -8.70 12.87 9.67
CA TYR A 178 -7.84 13.09 8.52
C TYR A 178 -6.59 12.23 8.67
N ALA A 179 -6.18 11.55 7.60
CA ALA A 179 -4.98 10.73 7.60
C ALA A 179 -3.89 11.40 6.74
N GLU A 180 -2.78 11.76 7.37
CA GLU A 180 -1.59 12.24 6.69
C GLU A 180 -0.55 11.11 6.59
N LYS A 181 -0.06 10.82 5.39
CA LYS A 181 0.94 9.76 5.18
C LYS A 181 2.25 10.13 5.86
N LEU A 182 2.81 9.17 6.61
CA LEU A 182 4.13 9.30 7.23
C LEU A 182 5.19 8.54 6.43
N ALA A 183 6.38 9.13 6.35
CA ALA A 183 7.56 8.44 5.83
C ALA A 183 8.06 7.45 6.88
N MET A 184 7.81 6.16 6.67
CA MET A 184 8.24 5.10 7.58
C MET A 184 9.54 4.45 7.11
N PRO A 185 10.51 4.21 8.01
CA PRO A 185 11.82 3.66 7.65
C PRO A 185 11.76 2.23 7.12
N ASN A 186 10.71 1.48 7.47
CA ASN A 186 10.55 0.06 7.13
C ASN A 186 9.43 -0.15 6.09
N THR A 187 9.17 0.84 5.24
CA THR A 187 8.18 0.70 4.17
C THR A 187 8.72 -0.23 3.08
N GLU A 188 8.01 -1.32 2.80
CA GLU A 188 8.37 -2.25 1.72
C GLU A 188 7.27 -2.33 0.65
N ILE A 189 7.65 -2.19 -0.62
CA ILE A 189 6.80 -2.54 -1.76
C ILE A 189 6.92 -4.04 -2.01
N ARG A 190 5.80 -4.75 -2.15
CA ARG A 190 5.79 -6.22 -2.26
C ARG A 190 5.29 -6.73 -3.59
N CYS A 191 4.08 -6.33 -3.96
CA CYS A 191 3.34 -6.87 -5.10
C CYS A 191 2.90 -5.76 -6.07
N LEU A 192 3.73 -4.75 -6.26
CA LEU A 192 3.51 -3.69 -7.25
C LEU A 192 4.59 -3.79 -8.34
N PRO A 193 4.29 -3.42 -9.59
CA PRO A 193 5.30 -3.24 -10.62
C PRO A 193 6.32 -2.18 -10.19
N ALA A 194 7.60 -2.45 -10.47
CA ALA A 194 8.74 -1.57 -10.18
C ALA A 194 8.94 -0.49 -11.25
#